data_AF-A0A4R2JRM6-F1
#
_entry.id   AF-A0A4R2JRM6-F1
#
_cell.length_a   1.000
_cell.length_b   1.000
_cell.length_c   1.000
_cell.angle_alpha   90.00
_cell.angle_beta   90.00
_cell.angle_gamma   90.00
#
_symmetry.space_group_name_H-M   'P 1'
#
loop_
_entity.id
_entity.type
_entity.pdbx_description
1 polymer ?
#
loop_
_entity_poly.entity_id
_entity_poly.type
_entity_poly.pdbx_seq_one_letter_code
_entity_poly.pdbx_strand_id
1 'polypeptide(L)'
;MTTVDTAVSSHMAPLVGREARRLARHPALWLVPAVVIVTSAVDTASGGRTAGYWYGTIFIAVAFFGPMFVLFAANLVASSARRSRAEEMLNVTPTTDTRRTWAMSLGVALPLAGAGAIGAGAMALIDSVTTIPPKDLLTAAELAQIPPVLAGAGLLGVLTARWLPFAGGVLITFVVATLGGIVLFGRFDSGIWWMWWTTETTIGERAPAAVPGDPWLHVAYLAGLCACAAVAAVYRDRAQWPRLALVGGPVLAATLTLGWLQLS
;
A
#
# COMPACT_ATOMS: atom_id res chain seq x y z
N MET A 1 -0.43 -32.73 20.07
CA MET A 1 -1.33 -31.86 19.28
C MET A 1 -0.51 -30.79 18.55
N THR A 2 0.49 -31.22 17.76
CA THR A 2 1.54 -30.36 17.15
C THR A 2 1.87 -30.74 15.71
N THR A 3 1.32 -31.85 15.21
CA THR A 3 1.57 -32.37 13.86
C THR A 3 0.57 -31.88 12.80
N VAL A 4 -0.54 -31.27 13.21
CA VAL A 4 -1.57 -30.75 12.28
C VAL A 4 -1.22 -29.35 11.76
N ASP A 5 -0.54 -28.52 12.55
CA ASP A 5 -0.24 -27.13 12.18
C ASP A 5 0.91 -27.00 11.16
N THR A 6 1.86 -27.93 11.16
CA THR A 6 2.97 -27.94 10.18
C THR A 6 2.50 -28.28 8.77
N ALA A 7 1.50 -29.15 8.63
CA ALA A 7 0.89 -29.45 7.33
C ALA A 7 0.05 -28.29 6.79
N VAL A 8 -0.58 -27.50 7.66
CA VAL A 8 -1.37 -26.32 7.24
C VAL A 8 -0.49 -25.18 6.73
N SER A 9 0.70 -25.00 7.32
CA SER A 9 1.65 -23.96 6.89
C SER A 9 2.28 -24.24 5.52
N SER A 10 2.59 -25.51 5.22
CA SER A 10 3.26 -25.90 3.97
C SER A 10 2.43 -25.63 2.70
N HIS A 11 1.10 -25.62 2.81
CA HIS A 11 0.20 -25.39 1.67
C HIS A 11 -0.11 -23.91 1.41
N MET A 12 0.13 -22.99 2.36
CA MET A 12 -0.13 -21.55 2.13
C MET A 12 0.99 -20.86 1.37
N ALA A 13 2.25 -21.19 1.66
CA ALA A 13 3.42 -20.61 0.99
C ALA A 13 3.36 -20.65 -0.55
N PRO A 14 3.01 -21.78 -1.21
CA PRO A 14 2.93 -21.82 -2.67
C PRO A 14 1.78 -20.96 -3.22
N LEU A 15 0.67 -20.81 -2.48
CA LEU A 15 -0.45 -19.94 -2.88
C LEU A 15 -0.04 -18.46 -2.80
N VAL A 16 0.60 -18.07 -1.69
CA VAL A 16 1.15 -16.71 -1.51
C VAL A 16 2.15 -16.40 -2.62
N GLY A 17 3.07 -17.32 -2.92
CA GLY A 17 4.08 -17.14 -3.97
C GLY A 17 3.47 -17.00 -5.37
N ARG A 18 2.37 -17.70 -5.66
CA ARG A 18 1.65 -17.58 -6.93
C ARG A 18 1.00 -16.20 -7.08
N GLU A 19 0.32 -15.71 -6.04
CA GLU A 19 -0.33 -14.40 -6.07
C GLU A 19 0.71 -13.27 -6.11
N ALA A 20 1.80 -13.39 -5.36
CA ALA A 20 2.93 -12.45 -5.43
C ALA A 20 3.53 -12.38 -6.83
N ARG A 21 3.75 -13.54 -7.48
CA ARG A 21 4.27 -13.59 -8.84
C ARG A 21 3.31 -12.99 -9.86
N ARG A 22 1.99 -13.19 -9.68
CA ARG A 22 0.96 -12.58 -10.54
C ARG A 22 0.97 -11.06 -10.44
N LEU A 23 1.03 -10.54 -9.22
CA LEU A 23 1.11 -9.10 -8.98
C LEU A 23 2.40 -8.53 -9.55
N ALA A 24 3.57 -9.12 -9.24
CA ALA A 24 4.87 -8.63 -9.70
C ALA A 24 5.01 -8.59 -11.23
N ARG A 25 4.29 -9.47 -11.95
CA ARG A 25 4.26 -9.49 -13.42
C ARG A 25 3.16 -8.63 -14.03
N HIS A 26 2.36 -7.96 -13.20
CA HIS A 26 1.21 -7.21 -13.69
C HIS A 26 1.67 -5.99 -14.50
N PRO A 27 1.19 -5.80 -15.75
CA PRO A 27 1.67 -4.75 -16.66
C PRO A 27 1.55 -3.33 -16.06
N ALA A 28 0.52 -3.08 -15.25
CA ALA A 28 0.34 -1.78 -14.60
C ALA A 28 1.49 -1.41 -13.64
N LEU A 29 2.18 -2.39 -13.04
CA LEU A 29 3.34 -2.10 -12.18
C LEU A 29 4.58 -1.71 -13.00
N TRP A 30 4.64 -2.05 -14.28
CA TRP A 30 5.73 -1.66 -15.18
C TRP A 30 5.67 -0.18 -15.58
N LEU A 31 4.53 0.48 -15.36
CA LEU A 31 4.41 1.92 -15.57
C LEU A 31 5.33 2.71 -14.63
N VAL A 32 5.57 2.22 -13.41
CA VAL A 32 6.46 2.87 -12.44
C VAL A 32 7.92 2.89 -12.95
N PRO A 33 8.58 1.75 -13.24
CA PRO A 33 9.93 1.77 -13.80
C PRO A 33 9.98 2.42 -15.19
N ALA A 34 8.92 2.31 -16.01
CA ALA A 34 8.88 3.00 -17.30
C ALA A 34 8.91 4.53 -17.14
N VAL A 35 8.10 5.09 -16.21
CA VAL A 35 8.13 6.51 -15.89
C VAL A 35 9.51 6.91 -15.39
N VAL A 36 10.10 6.13 -14.47
CA VAL A 36 11.46 6.39 -13.95
C VAL A 36 12.49 6.37 -15.08
N ILE A 37 12.45 5.40 -15.99
CA ILE A 37 13.39 5.29 -17.12
C ILE A 37 13.22 6.46 -18.09
N VAL A 38 11.98 6.79 -18.46
CA VAL A 38 11.69 7.88 -19.42
C VAL A 38 12.12 9.22 -18.86
N THR A 39 11.74 9.54 -17.61
CA THR A 39 12.18 10.79 -16.98
C THR A 39 13.71 10.81 -16.88
N SER A 40 14.33 9.67 -16.51
CA SER A 40 15.80 9.49 -16.48
C SER A 40 16.50 9.71 -17.79
N ALA A 41 15.97 9.19 -18.89
CA ALA A 41 16.55 9.37 -20.21
C ALA A 41 16.44 10.83 -20.68
N VAL A 42 15.26 11.45 -20.49
CA VAL A 42 15.00 12.86 -20.89
C VAL A 42 15.96 13.81 -20.19
N ASP A 43 16.24 13.60 -18.91
CA ASP A 43 17.11 14.52 -18.17
C ASP A 43 18.59 14.18 -18.24
N THR A 44 18.96 12.93 -18.50
CA THR A 44 20.37 12.61 -18.83
C THR A 44 20.77 13.36 -20.10
N ALA A 45 19.83 13.54 -21.03
CA ALA A 45 20.03 14.34 -22.23
C ALA A 45 20.11 15.87 -21.97
N SER A 46 19.71 16.36 -20.79
CA SER A 46 19.64 17.80 -20.48
C SER A 46 20.81 18.36 -19.67
N GLY A 47 21.88 17.59 -19.42
CA GLY A 47 23.14 18.12 -18.89
C GLY A 47 23.51 17.77 -17.45
N GLY A 48 22.85 16.77 -16.85
CA GLY A 48 23.27 16.15 -15.59
C GLY A 48 22.40 16.52 -14.38
N ARG A 49 22.31 15.59 -13.42
CA ARG A 49 21.39 15.65 -12.27
C ARG A 49 22.13 15.77 -10.94
N THR A 50 21.54 16.51 -10.00
CA THR A 50 21.96 16.51 -8.60
C THR A 50 21.39 15.31 -7.86
N ALA A 51 21.94 14.98 -6.70
CA ALA A 51 21.41 13.91 -5.85
C ALA A 51 19.96 14.17 -5.39
N GLY A 52 19.64 15.43 -5.07
CA GLY A 52 18.28 15.85 -4.71
C GLY A 52 17.25 15.59 -5.82
N TYR A 53 17.64 15.72 -7.10
CA TYR A 53 16.77 15.34 -8.22
C TYR A 53 16.40 13.85 -8.16
N TRP A 54 17.39 12.97 -7.97
CA TRP A 54 17.17 11.52 -7.94
C TRP A 54 16.35 11.10 -6.72
N TYR A 55 16.64 11.71 -5.58
CA TYR A 55 15.87 11.55 -4.35
C TYR A 55 14.39 11.89 -4.59
N GLY A 56 14.10 13.08 -5.12
CA GLY A 56 12.73 13.51 -5.43
C GLY A 56 12.05 12.63 -6.48
N THR A 57 12.78 12.13 -7.47
CA THR A 57 12.24 11.23 -8.50
C THR A 57 11.83 9.88 -7.93
N ILE A 58 12.66 9.28 -7.07
CA ILE A 58 12.32 8.03 -6.38
C ILE A 58 11.12 8.26 -5.48
N PHE A 59 11.10 9.36 -4.73
CA PHE A 59 9.97 9.73 -3.90
C PHE A 59 8.67 9.84 -4.71
N ILE A 60 8.68 10.58 -5.82
CA ILE A 60 7.49 10.71 -6.70
C ILE A 60 7.10 9.34 -7.28
N ALA A 61 8.05 8.56 -7.81
CA ALA A 61 7.71 7.27 -8.41
C ALA A 61 7.10 6.29 -7.39
N VAL A 62 7.69 6.20 -6.20
CA VAL A 62 7.36 5.20 -5.19
C VAL A 62 6.24 5.67 -4.27
N ALA A 63 6.34 6.87 -3.71
CA ALA A 63 5.39 7.38 -2.72
C ALA A 63 4.19 8.11 -3.34
N PHE A 64 4.34 8.74 -4.53
CA PHE A 64 3.25 9.47 -5.20
C PHE A 64 2.44 8.52 -6.10
N PHE A 65 3.06 7.95 -7.12
CA PHE A 65 2.35 7.12 -8.11
C PHE A 65 2.21 5.65 -7.72
N GLY A 66 3.17 5.12 -6.94
CA GLY A 66 3.18 3.73 -6.50
C GLY A 66 1.86 3.26 -5.89
N PRO A 67 1.31 3.92 -4.86
CA PRO A 67 0.08 3.48 -4.19
C PRO A 67 -1.11 3.39 -5.15
N MET A 68 -1.24 4.35 -6.06
CA MET A 68 -2.31 4.35 -7.07
C MET A 68 -2.21 3.13 -7.99
N PHE A 69 -1.06 2.92 -8.63
CA PHE A 69 -0.89 1.77 -9.55
C PHE A 69 -1.07 0.44 -8.84
N VAL A 70 -0.58 0.35 -7.61
CA VAL A 70 -0.69 -0.82 -6.75
C VAL A 70 -2.14 -1.11 -6.38
N LEU A 71 -2.92 -0.10 -6.00
CA LEU A 71 -4.34 -0.22 -5.69
C LEU A 71 -5.11 -0.85 -6.87
N PHE A 72 -4.94 -0.29 -8.06
CA PHE A 72 -5.61 -0.78 -9.27
C PHE A 72 -5.10 -2.17 -9.67
N ALA A 73 -3.79 -2.42 -9.65
CA ALA A 73 -3.22 -3.72 -9.99
C ALA A 73 -3.70 -4.82 -9.04
N ALA A 74 -3.69 -4.57 -7.73
CA ALA A 74 -4.16 -5.51 -6.73
C ALA A 74 -5.66 -5.80 -6.89
N ASN A 75 -6.49 -4.78 -7.18
CA ASN A 75 -7.91 -4.97 -7.46
C ASN A 75 -8.15 -5.83 -8.71
N LEU A 76 -7.38 -5.60 -9.78
CA LEU A 76 -7.45 -6.38 -11.02
C LEU A 76 -7.08 -7.85 -10.79
N VAL A 77 -5.98 -8.10 -10.06
CA VAL A 77 -5.57 -9.45 -9.69
C VAL A 77 -6.65 -10.12 -8.82
N ALA A 78 -7.16 -9.42 -7.81
CA ALA A 78 -8.15 -9.94 -6.89
C ALA A 78 -9.52 -10.20 -7.53
N SER A 79 -9.90 -9.42 -8.54
CA SER A 79 -11.16 -9.60 -9.28
C SER A 79 -11.02 -10.48 -10.54
N SER A 80 -9.82 -10.98 -10.85
CA SER A 80 -9.52 -11.70 -12.09
C SER A 80 -10.41 -12.94 -12.30
N ALA A 81 -10.58 -13.77 -11.26
CA ALA A 81 -11.40 -14.97 -11.33
C ALA A 81 -12.87 -14.67 -11.64
N ARG A 82 -13.41 -13.57 -11.10
CA ARG A 82 -14.78 -13.11 -11.40
C ARG A 82 -14.90 -12.65 -12.84
N ARG A 83 -13.94 -11.84 -13.30
CA ARG A 83 -13.92 -11.30 -14.66
C ARG A 83 -13.83 -12.41 -15.71
N SER A 84 -13.11 -13.49 -15.41
CA SER A 84 -13.02 -14.65 -16.28
C SER A 84 -14.13 -15.69 -16.07
N ARG A 85 -15.14 -15.41 -15.23
CA ARG A 85 -16.21 -16.35 -14.83
C ARG A 85 -15.69 -17.69 -14.31
N ALA A 86 -14.48 -17.70 -13.73
CA ALA A 86 -13.84 -18.89 -13.20
C ALA A 86 -14.18 -19.16 -11.72
N GLU A 87 -15.03 -18.33 -11.10
CA GLU A 87 -15.46 -18.49 -9.70
C GLU A 87 -16.16 -19.86 -9.47
N GLU A 88 -16.93 -20.35 -10.43
CA GLU A 88 -17.58 -21.67 -10.32
C GLU A 88 -16.56 -22.82 -10.24
N MET A 89 -15.49 -22.76 -11.04
CA MET A 89 -14.39 -23.72 -10.99
C MET A 89 -13.58 -23.61 -9.70
N LEU A 90 -13.56 -22.43 -9.08
CA LEU A 90 -12.90 -22.22 -7.80
C LEU A 90 -13.69 -22.86 -6.65
N ASN A 91 -15.01 -22.95 -6.73
CA ASN A 91 -15.84 -23.55 -5.68
C ASN A 91 -15.61 -25.06 -5.49
N VAL A 92 -15.11 -25.77 -6.52
CA VAL A 92 -14.82 -27.21 -6.42
C VAL A 92 -13.43 -27.53 -5.86
N THR A 93 -12.57 -26.53 -5.65
CA THR A 93 -11.23 -26.77 -5.10
C THR A 93 -11.26 -26.83 -3.57
N PRO A 94 -10.46 -27.71 -2.93
CA PRO A 94 -10.56 -28.00 -1.49
C PRO A 94 -10.12 -26.85 -0.57
N THR A 95 -9.70 -25.71 -1.12
CA THR A 95 -9.22 -24.56 -0.33
C THR A 95 -10.37 -23.63 0.03
N THR A 96 -10.54 -23.29 1.30
CA THR A 96 -11.58 -22.34 1.74
C THR A 96 -11.35 -20.93 1.19
N ASP A 97 -12.42 -20.15 0.99
CA ASP A 97 -12.34 -18.75 0.51
C ASP A 97 -11.50 -17.86 1.44
N THR A 98 -11.65 -18.05 2.76
CA THR A 98 -10.84 -17.37 3.78
C THR A 98 -9.34 -17.62 3.59
N ARG A 99 -8.91 -18.86 3.33
CA ARG A 99 -7.50 -19.19 3.09
C ARG A 99 -6.97 -18.56 1.80
N ARG A 100 -7.77 -18.56 0.73
CA ARG A 100 -7.39 -17.91 -0.53
C ARG A 100 -7.24 -16.41 -0.36
N THR A 101 -8.13 -15.79 0.41
CA THR A 101 -8.08 -14.35 0.69
C THR A 101 -6.88 -13.98 1.53
N TRP A 102 -6.53 -14.79 2.53
CA TRP A 102 -5.28 -14.62 3.26
C TRP A 102 -4.06 -14.74 2.35
N ALA A 103 -4.01 -15.80 1.53
CA ALA A 103 -2.90 -16.01 0.60
C ALA A 103 -2.77 -14.86 -0.40
N MET A 104 -3.88 -14.33 -0.90
CA MET A 104 -3.92 -13.17 -1.78
C MET A 104 -3.48 -11.89 -1.06
N SER A 105 -3.98 -11.64 0.15
CA SER A 105 -3.62 -10.47 0.95
C SER A 105 -2.13 -10.44 1.26
N LEU A 106 -1.56 -11.58 1.69
CA LEU A 106 -0.13 -11.72 1.94
C LEU A 106 0.69 -11.66 0.64
N GLY A 107 0.22 -12.33 -0.41
CA GLY A 107 0.86 -12.34 -1.73
C GLY A 107 0.90 -10.96 -2.38
N VAL A 108 -0.06 -10.09 -2.06
CA VAL A 108 -0.06 -8.70 -2.48
C VAL A 108 0.80 -7.85 -1.55
N ALA A 109 0.56 -7.89 -0.24
CA ALA A 109 1.20 -6.98 0.72
C ALA A 109 2.72 -7.16 0.82
N LEU A 110 3.22 -8.40 0.87
CA LEU A 110 4.65 -8.67 1.08
C LEU A 110 5.57 -8.13 -0.03
N PRO A 111 5.34 -8.42 -1.33
CA PRO A 111 6.20 -7.87 -2.38
C PRO A 111 6.11 -6.35 -2.47
N LEU A 112 4.96 -5.77 -2.16
CA LEU A 112 4.77 -4.31 -2.16
C LEU A 112 5.48 -3.63 -1.00
N ALA A 113 5.40 -4.20 0.20
CA ALA A 113 6.19 -3.76 1.36
C ALA A 113 7.69 -3.87 1.03
N GLY A 114 8.12 -4.98 0.41
CA GLY A 114 9.50 -5.17 -0.04
C GLY A 114 9.94 -4.10 -1.05
N ALA A 115 9.10 -3.80 -2.05
CA ALA A 115 9.40 -2.74 -3.02
C ALA A 115 9.50 -1.36 -2.35
N GLY A 116 8.62 -1.07 -1.38
CA GLY A 116 8.68 0.16 -0.60
C GLY A 116 9.93 0.25 0.26
N ALA A 117 10.36 -0.86 0.86
CA ALA A 117 11.59 -0.92 1.65
C ALA A 117 12.84 -0.72 0.78
N ILE A 118 12.85 -1.28 -0.44
CA ILE A 118 13.92 -1.04 -1.41
C ILE A 118 13.96 0.44 -1.81
N GLY A 119 12.80 1.06 -2.07
CA GLY A 119 12.72 2.49 -2.37
C GLY A 119 13.22 3.37 -1.23
N ALA A 120 12.80 3.07 0.01
CA ALA A 120 13.27 3.75 1.21
C ALA A 120 14.78 3.59 1.42
N GLY A 121 15.31 2.36 1.24
CA GLY A 121 16.74 2.08 1.34
C GLY A 121 17.56 2.79 0.27
N ALA A 122 17.05 2.91 -0.96
CA ALA A 122 17.69 3.67 -2.02
C ALA A 122 17.78 5.16 -1.68
N MET A 123 16.72 5.74 -1.11
CA MET A 123 16.72 7.13 -0.64
C MET A 123 17.69 7.35 0.52
N ALA A 124 17.74 6.44 1.50
CA ALA A 124 18.71 6.49 2.59
C ALA A 124 20.16 6.35 2.09
N LEU A 125 20.41 5.53 1.06
CA LEU A 125 21.73 5.39 0.46
C LEU A 125 22.17 6.70 -0.23
N ILE A 126 21.27 7.32 -0.99
CA ILE A 126 21.54 8.61 -1.66
C ILE A 126 21.89 9.69 -0.63
N ASP A 127 21.13 9.76 0.47
CA ASP A 127 21.40 10.65 1.60
C ASP A 127 22.80 10.41 2.19
N SER A 128 23.18 9.14 2.41
CA SER A 128 24.47 8.81 3.04
C SER A 128 25.72 9.18 2.22
N VAL A 129 25.59 9.35 0.89
CA VAL A 129 26.73 9.58 0.00
C VAL A 129 26.75 10.98 -0.62
N THR A 130 25.75 11.82 -0.36
CA THR A 130 25.64 13.16 -0.98
C THR A 130 25.16 14.21 0.00
N THR A 131 25.55 15.47 -0.23
CA THR A 131 25.12 16.61 0.59
C THR A 131 23.82 17.18 0.05
N ILE A 132 22.68 16.60 0.46
CA ILE A 132 21.34 17.15 0.22
C ILE A 132 21.00 18.10 1.38
N PRO A 133 20.38 19.27 1.13
CA PRO A 133 19.95 20.14 2.22
C PRO A 133 19.00 19.40 3.18
N PRO A 134 19.18 19.51 4.51
CA PRO A 134 18.37 18.77 5.49
C PRO A 134 16.86 18.95 5.37
N LYS A 135 16.43 20.12 4.87
CA LYS A 135 15.01 20.44 4.63
C LYS A 135 14.35 19.61 3.51
N ASP A 136 15.15 18.99 2.65
CA ASP A 136 14.69 18.20 1.50
C ASP A 136 14.80 16.68 1.77
N LEU A 137 15.22 16.30 2.98
CA LEU A 137 15.41 14.92 3.40
C LEU A 137 14.26 14.45 4.28
N LEU A 138 13.76 13.26 3.99
CA LEU A 138 12.89 12.52 4.89
C LEU A 138 13.72 11.90 6.02
N THR A 139 13.23 12.05 7.24
CA THR A 139 13.69 11.33 8.42
C THR A 139 13.54 9.82 8.25
N ALA A 140 14.29 9.05 9.05
CA ALA A 140 14.19 7.58 9.05
C ALA A 140 12.74 7.09 9.31
N ALA A 141 11.99 7.83 10.12
CA ALA A 141 10.61 7.50 10.45
C ALA A 141 9.66 7.78 9.28
N GLU A 142 9.89 8.85 8.50
CA GLU A 142 9.15 9.12 7.27
C GLU A 142 9.45 8.11 6.17
N LEU A 143 10.71 7.71 6.01
CA LEU A 143 11.09 6.64 5.08
C LEU A 143 10.42 5.29 5.45
N ALA A 144 10.27 5.01 6.74
CA ALA A 144 9.60 3.81 7.23
C ALA A 144 8.09 3.77 6.93
N GLN A 145 7.48 4.88 6.49
CA GLN A 145 6.07 4.92 6.07
C GLN A 145 5.87 4.30 4.68
N ILE A 146 6.89 4.25 3.83
CA ILE A 146 6.76 3.82 2.43
C ILE A 146 6.35 2.33 2.30
N PRO A 147 6.97 1.37 3.00
CA PRO A 147 6.53 -0.03 2.95
C PRO A 147 5.05 -0.24 3.29
N PRO A 148 4.52 0.23 4.46
CA PRO A 148 3.12 0.03 4.79
C PRO A 148 2.18 0.81 3.88
N VAL A 149 2.58 1.95 3.31
CA VAL A 149 1.76 2.67 2.32
C VAL A 149 1.52 1.81 1.07
N LEU A 150 2.57 1.22 0.49
CA LEU A 150 2.40 0.36 -0.68
C LEU A 150 1.65 -0.92 -0.35
N ALA A 151 1.95 -1.56 0.78
CA ALA A 151 1.22 -2.74 1.23
C ALA A 151 -0.26 -2.42 1.46
N GLY A 152 -0.56 -1.31 2.13
CA GLY A 152 -1.90 -0.83 2.43
C GLY A 152 -2.71 -0.53 1.19
N ALA A 153 -2.11 0.12 0.19
CA ALA A 153 -2.75 0.35 -1.11
C ALA A 153 -3.13 -0.98 -1.80
N GLY A 154 -2.24 -1.96 -1.76
CA GLY A 154 -2.52 -3.29 -2.32
C GLY A 154 -3.65 -4.00 -1.57
N LEU A 155 -3.62 -3.98 -0.24
CA LEU A 155 -4.65 -4.57 0.62
C LEU A 155 -6.00 -3.87 0.45
N LEU A 156 -6.01 -2.55 0.29
CA LEU A 156 -7.22 -1.78 -0.03
C LEU A 156 -7.79 -2.17 -1.39
N GLY A 157 -6.94 -2.49 -2.36
CA GLY A 157 -7.34 -3.01 -3.67
C GLY A 157 -8.04 -4.37 -3.56
N VAL A 158 -7.48 -5.27 -2.75
CA VAL A 158 -8.07 -6.59 -2.43
C VAL A 158 -9.39 -6.43 -1.68
N LEU A 159 -9.43 -5.59 -0.64
CA LEU A 159 -10.62 -5.27 0.13
C LEU A 159 -11.73 -4.76 -0.79
N THR A 160 -11.41 -3.81 -1.66
CA THR A 160 -12.35 -3.24 -2.61
C THR A 160 -12.87 -4.27 -3.58
N ALA A 161 -12.00 -5.14 -4.12
CA ALA A 161 -12.43 -6.20 -5.03
C ALA A 161 -13.43 -7.15 -4.35
N ARG A 162 -13.31 -7.34 -3.03
CA ARG A 162 -14.22 -8.18 -2.27
C ARG A 162 -15.50 -7.47 -1.88
N TRP A 163 -15.46 -6.23 -1.43
CA TRP A 163 -16.66 -5.51 -0.94
C TRP A 163 -17.46 -4.80 -2.04
N LEU A 164 -16.81 -4.38 -3.12
CA LEU A 164 -17.41 -3.68 -4.26
C LEU A 164 -17.16 -4.47 -5.56
N PRO A 165 -17.88 -5.59 -5.79
CA PRO A 165 -17.58 -6.53 -6.87
C PRO A 165 -18.06 -6.08 -8.26
N PHE A 166 -17.88 -4.81 -8.61
CA PHE A 166 -18.22 -4.24 -9.92
C PHE A 166 -17.05 -3.41 -10.47
N ALA A 167 -17.05 -3.17 -11.78
CA ALA A 167 -15.91 -2.58 -12.50
C ALA A 167 -15.45 -1.21 -11.93
N GLY A 168 -16.40 -0.40 -11.45
CA GLY A 168 -16.13 0.92 -10.87
C GLY A 168 -15.79 0.93 -9.38
N GLY A 169 -15.82 -0.21 -8.68
CA GLY A 169 -15.65 -0.24 -7.22
C GLY A 169 -14.32 0.34 -6.75
N VAL A 170 -13.23 0.02 -7.45
CA VAL A 170 -11.88 0.56 -7.17
C VAL A 170 -11.77 2.05 -7.42
N LEU A 171 -12.45 2.58 -8.44
CA LEU A 171 -12.49 4.01 -8.71
C LEU A 171 -13.24 4.75 -7.59
N ILE A 172 -14.36 4.20 -7.12
CA ILE A 172 -15.10 4.78 -5.99
C ILE A 172 -14.24 4.77 -4.72
N THR A 173 -13.58 3.66 -4.40
CA THR A 173 -12.67 3.62 -3.24
C THR A 173 -11.56 4.66 -3.37
N PHE A 174 -10.94 4.79 -4.54
CA PHE A 174 -9.91 5.80 -4.78
C PHE A 174 -10.43 7.22 -4.56
N VAL A 175 -11.60 7.55 -5.14
CA VAL A 175 -12.22 8.88 -5.01
C VAL A 175 -12.60 9.16 -3.56
N VAL A 176 -13.25 8.21 -2.87
CA VAL A 176 -13.67 8.37 -1.47
C VAL A 176 -12.46 8.52 -0.54
N ALA A 177 -11.43 7.70 -0.72
CA ALA A 177 -10.21 7.80 0.07
C ALA A 177 -9.51 9.16 -0.15
N THR A 178 -9.50 9.62 -1.39
CA THR A 178 -8.91 10.91 -1.74
C THR A 178 -9.70 12.10 -1.18
N LEU A 179 -11.03 12.10 -1.34
CA LEU A 179 -11.89 13.13 -0.76
C LEU A 179 -11.83 13.11 0.77
N GLY A 180 -11.83 11.93 1.38
CA GLY A 180 -11.65 11.76 2.82
C GLY A 180 -10.33 12.36 3.28
N GLY A 181 -9.23 12.06 2.59
CA GLY A 181 -7.93 12.65 2.85
C GLY A 181 -7.92 14.18 2.72
N ILE A 182 -8.54 14.72 1.67
CA ILE A 182 -8.68 16.17 1.47
C ILE A 182 -9.40 16.82 2.66
N VAL A 183 -10.52 16.24 3.10
CA VAL A 183 -11.32 16.79 4.21
C VAL A 183 -10.58 16.66 5.54
N LEU A 184 -9.97 15.51 5.80
CA LEU A 184 -9.29 15.23 7.07
C LEU A 184 -8.01 16.06 7.25
N PHE A 185 -7.26 16.29 6.15
CA PHE A 185 -5.95 16.94 6.19
C PHE A 185 -5.94 18.36 5.62
N GLY A 186 -7.07 18.86 5.10
CA GLY A 186 -7.22 20.24 4.61
C GLY A 186 -6.31 20.60 3.42
N ARG A 187 -5.85 19.62 2.62
CA ARG A 187 -4.80 19.80 1.58
C ARG A 187 -5.31 20.35 0.24
N PHE A 188 -6.16 21.38 0.23
CA PHE A 188 -6.75 21.91 -1.01
C PHE A 188 -5.76 22.67 -1.91
N ASP A 189 -4.73 23.31 -1.34
CA ASP A 189 -3.89 24.28 -2.08
C ASP A 189 -2.50 23.76 -2.52
N SER A 190 -2.18 22.50 -2.20
CA SER A 190 -0.82 21.96 -2.38
C SER A 190 -0.58 21.26 -3.72
N GLY A 191 -1.59 21.08 -4.58
CA GLY A 191 -1.48 20.27 -5.81
C GLY A 191 -1.22 18.77 -5.56
N ILE A 192 -1.09 18.39 -4.29
CA ILE A 192 -0.71 17.05 -3.79
C ILE A 192 -1.84 16.50 -2.89
N TRP A 193 -3.07 16.96 -3.14
CA TRP A 193 -4.29 16.68 -2.38
C TRP A 193 -4.60 15.18 -2.23
N TRP A 194 -4.05 14.35 -3.11
CA TRP A 194 -4.27 12.91 -3.11
C TRP A 194 -3.24 12.11 -2.31
N MET A 195 -2.15 12.70 -1.81
CA MET A 195 -1.17 12.01 -0.94
C MET A 195 -1.54 12.11 0.54
N TRP A 196 -2.72 11.65 0.93
CA TRP A 196 -3.20 11.72 2.31
C TRP A 196 -2.51 10.71 3.27
N TRP A 197 -1.49 10.00 2.79
CA TRP A 197 -0.75 8.98 3.54
C TRP A 197 0.66 9.40 3.95
N THR A 198 1.06 10.64 3.68
CA THR A 198 2.34 11.20 4.15
C THR A 198 2.10 12.27 5.20
N THR A 199 2.94 12.26 6.25
CA THR A 199 2.83 13.15 7.41
C THR A 199 3.41 14.54 7.12
N GLU A 200 4.53 14.61 6.42
CA GLU A 200 5.22 15.85 6.08
C GLU A 200 5.81 15.75 4.68
N THR A 201 5.39 16.61 3.75
CA THR A 201 6.20 16.89 2.57
C THR A 201 6.03 18.32 2.14
N THR A 202 6.85 19.22 2.68
CA THR A 202 7.13 20.52 2.06
C THR A 202 7.75 20.30 0.70
N ILE A 203 6.94 20.31 -0.36
CA ILE A 203 7.44 20.42 -1.73
C ILE A 203 7.44 21.92 -2.08
N GLY A 204 8.58 22.57 -1.92
CA GLY A 204 8.76 24.01 -2.15
C GLY A 204 8.46 24.89 -0.93
N GLU A 205 8.08 26.15 -1.15
CA GLU A 205 7.84 27.16 -0.09
C GLU A 205 6.44 27.06 0.56
N ARG A 206 5.55 26.19 0.05
CA ARG A 206 4.24 25.98 0.66
C ARG A 206 4.34 24.89 1.71
N ALA A 207 4.27 25.31 2.98
CA ALA A 207 4.01 24.39 4.09
C ALA A 207 2.69 23.67 3.83
N PRO A 208 2.68 22.35 3.56
CA PRO A 208 1.46 21.59 3.69
C PRO A 208 1.05 21.65 5.16
N ALA A 209 -0.25 21.50 5.42
CA ALA A 209 -0.69 21.12 6.75
C ALA A 209 0.05 19.82 7.14
N ALA A 210 1.13 19.97 7.91
CA ALA A 210 1.83 18.88 8.56
C ALA A 210 0.78 18.17 9.40
N VAL A 211 0.69 16.85 9.28
CA VAL A 211 -0.13 16.10 10.23
C VAL A 211 0.63 16.21 11.56
N PRO A 212 0.12 16.92 12.58
CA PRO A 212 0.80 16.99 13.86
C PRO A 212 0.95 15.57 14.38
N GLY A 213 2.14 15.21 14.86
CA GLY A 213 2.37 13.91 15.50
C GLY A 213 3.75 13.31 15.26
N ASP A 214 4.08 12.30 16.08
CA ASP A 214 5.29 11.50 15.93
C ASP A 214 5.21 10.63 14.65
N PRO A 215 6.15 10.77 13.70
CA PRO A 215 6.16 9.95 12.47
C PRO A 215 6.22 8.44 12.72
N TRP A 216 6.78 7.98 13.84
CA TRP A 216 6.77 6.55 14.20
C TRP A 216 5.39 6.04 14.59
N LEU A 217 4.59 6.87 15.28
CA LEU A 217 3.20 6.55 15.56
C LEU A 217 2.40 6.45 14.25
N HIS A 218 2.73 7.26 13.25
CA HIS A 218 2.10 7.16 11.93
C HIS A 218 2.43 5.83 11.23
N VAL A 219 3.68 5.36 11.30
CA VAL A 219 4.05 4.04 10.76
C VAL A 219 3.23 2.92 11.44
N ALA A 220 3.09 2.98 12.76
CA ALA A 220 2.27 2.02 13.51
C ALA A 220 0.78 2.10 13.12
N TYR A 221 0.25 3.32 12.96
CA TYR A 221 -1.11 3.56 12.48
C TYR A 221 -1.32 2.98 11.07
N LEU A 222 -0.41 3.19 10.13
CA LEU A 222 -0.46 2.64 8.77
C LEU A 222 -0.41 1.11 8.77
N ALA A 223 0.41 0.50 9.63
CA ALA A 223 0.43 -0.95 9.81
C ALA A 223 -0.92 -1.47 10.37
N GLY A 224 -1.54 -0.74 11.29
CA GLY A 224 -2.88 -1.00 11.80
C GLY A 224 -3.95 -0.94 10.70
N LEU A 225 -3.91 0.07 9.83
CA LEU A 225 -4.79 0.18 8.67
C LEU A 225 -4.61 -0.98 7.69
N CYS A 226 -3.38 -1.42 7.45
CA CYS A 226 -3.09 -2.62 6.65
C CYS A 226 -3.75 -3.85 7.26
N ALA A 227 -3.60 -4.05 8.58
CA ALA A 227 -4.23 -5.16 9.30
C ALA A 227 -5.76 -5.10 9.22
N CYS A 228 -6.36 -3.92 9.41
CA CYS A 228 -7.80 -3.70 9.26
C CYS A 228 -8.28 -4.10 7.86
N ALA A 229 -7.59 -3.64 6.81
CA ALA A 229 -7.94 -3.96 5.43
C ALA A 229 -7.86 -5.47 5.14
N ALA A 230 -6.81 -6.14 5.62
CA ALA A 230 -6.66 -7.58 5.47
C ALA A 230 -7.77 -8.35 6.21
N VAL A 231 -8.05 -8.01 7.47
CA VAL A 231 -9.09 -8.67 8.29
C VAL A 231 -10.48 -8.46 7.69
N ALA A 232 -10.81 -7.24 7.28
CA ALA A 232 -12.09 -6.92 6.66
C ALA A 232 -12.24 -7.59 5.28
N ALA A 233 -11.14 -7.76 4.52
CA ALA A 233 -11.16 -8.52 3.28
C ALA A 233 -11.46 -10.00 3.57
N VAL A 234 -10.74 -10.60 4.52
CA VAL A 234 -10.83 -12.02 4.87
C VAL A 234 -12.22 -12.40 5.39
N TYR A 235 -12.78 -11.65 6.32
CA TYR A 235 -14.03 -12.00 7.01
C TYR A 235 -15.25 -11.24 6.46
N ARG A 236 -15.37 -11.14 5.14
CA ARG A 236 -16.50 -10.48 4.47
C ARG A 236 -17.84 -11.18 4.73
N ASP A 237 -17.83 -12.51 4.76
CA ASP A 237 -19.06 -13.31 4.76
C ASP A 237 -19.85 -13.17 6.07
N ARG A 238 -21.17 -13.06 5.98
CA ARG A 238 -22.06 -12.88 7.16
C ARG A 238 -21.88 -13.96 8.23
N ALA A 239 -21.66 -15.20 7.81
CA ALA A 239 -21.39 -16.32 8.73
C ALA A 239 -20.10 -16.13 9.55
N GLN A 240 -19.20 -15.25 9.12
CA GLN A 240 -17.92 -14.97 9.75
C GLN A 240 -17.90 -13.64 10.52
N TRP A 241 -19.01 -12.88 10.54
CA TRP A 241 -19.09 -11.61 11.27
C TRP A 241 -18.76 -11.70 12.77
N PRO A 242 -19.09 -12.79 13.50
CA PRO A 242 -18.62 -12.92 14.87
C PRO A 242 -17.09 -12.97 14.98
N ARG A 243 -16.42 -13.60 14.01
CA ARG A 243 -14.95 -13.64 13.93
C ARG A 243 -14.37 -12.29 13.50
N LEU A 244 -15.05 -11.60 12.58
CA LEU A 244 -14.70 -10.22 12.22
C LEU A 244 -14.78 -9.30 13.44
N ALA A 245 -15.81 -9.42 14.27
CA ALA A 245 -15.92 -8.64 15.51
C ALA A 245 -14.81 -9.02 16.51
N LEU A 246 -14.56 -10.32 16.71
CA LEU A 246 -13.55 -10.83 17.64
C LEU A 246 -12.12 -10.39 17.26
N VAL A 247 -11.76 -10.45 15.98
CA VAL A 247 -10.40 -10.15 15.50
C VAL A 247 -10.28 -8.70 15.04
N GLY A 248 -11.24 -8.23 14.26
CA GLY A 248 -11.25 -6.88 13.69
C GLY A 248 -11.55 -5.79 14.72
N GLY A 249 -12.35 -6.07 15.76
CA GLY A 249 -12.63 -5.11 16.83
C GLY A 249 -11.36 -4.64 17.55
N PRO A 250 -10.54 -5.54 18.11
CA PRO A 250 -9.27 -5.19 18.73
C PRO A 250 -8.28 -4.50 17.78
N VAL A 251 -8.17 -4.98 16.53
CA VAL A 251 -7.27 -4.38 15.52
C VAL A 251 -7.70 -2.96 15.17
N LEU A 252 -9.00 -2.74 14.98
CA LEU A 252 -9.57 -1.41 14.72
C LEU A 252 -9.37 -0.48 15.92
N ALA A 253 -9.67 -0.96 17.14
CA ALA A 253 -9.49 -0.18 18.36
C ALA A 253 -8.02 0.24 18.54
N ALA A 254 -7.07 -0.69 18.38
CA ALA A 254 -5.64 -0.38 18.44
C ALA A 254 -5.22 0.64 17.37
N THR A 255 -5.72 0.49 16.13
CA THR A 255 -5.45 1.43 15.03
C THR A 255 -5.99 2.83 15.32
N LEU A 256 -7.22 2.92 15.84
CA LEU A 256 -7.83 4.19 16.22
C LEU A 256 -7.10 4.84 17.40
N THR A 257 -6.66 4.07 18.39
CA THR A 257 -5.85 4.59 19.50
C THR A 257 -4.52 5.13 19.01
N LEU A 258 -3.84 4.43 18.09
CA LEU A 258 -2.59 4.94 17.48
C LEU A 258 -2.83 6.21 16.68
N GLY A 259 -3.91 6.27 15.90
CA GLY A 259 -4.29 7.48 15.16
C GLY A 259 -4.65 8.65 16.09
N TRP A 260 -5.32 8.37 17.22
CA TRP A 260 -5.63 9.38 18.23
C TRP A 260 -4.37 9.91 18.91
N LEU A 261 -3.47 9.01 19.36
CA LEU A 261 -2.20 9.38 19.98
C LEU A 261 -1.29 10.15 19.03
N GLN A 262 -1.40 9.92 17.73
CA GLN A 262 -0.69 10.71 16.73
C GLN A 262 -1.17 12.17 16.73
N LEU A 263 -2.47 12.42 16.91
CA LEU A 263 -3.07 13.75 16.82
C LEU A 263 -3.04 14.56 18.13
N SER A 264 -2.72 13.92 19.26
CA SER A 264 -2.66 14.52 20.60
C SER A 264 -1.27 15.06 20.94
#